data_AF-A0A7W1PQR4-F1
#
_entry.id   AF-A0A7W1PQR4-F1
#
_cell.length_a   1.000
_cell.length_b   1.000
_cell.length_c   1.000
_cell.angle_alpha   90.00
_cell.angle_beta   90.00
_cell.angle_gamma   90.00
#
_symmetry.space_group_name_H-M   'P 1'
#
loop_
_entity.id
_entity.type
_entity.pdbx_description
1 polymer ?
#
loop_
_entity_poly.entity_id
_entity_poly.type
_entity_poly.pdbx_seq_one_letter_code
_entity_poly.pdbx_strand_id
1 'polypeptide(L)' 'MNVTCPNCATVYRVDPAKVPEAGVRARCAVCSAIFAVGRESRGA' A
#
# COMPACT_ATOMS: atom_id res chain seq x y z
N MET A 1 1.57 8.14 5.99
CA MET A 1 1.85 6.73 6.35
C MET A 1 2.90 6.17 5.39
N ASN A 2 3.70 5.20 5.83
CA ASN A 2 4.67 4.55 4.95
C ASN A 2 4.15 3.17 4.58
N VAL A 3 4.25 2.86 3.29
CA VAL A 3 3.74 1.63 2.72
C VAL A 3 4.92 0.92 2.09
N THR A 4 5.17 -0.31 2.53
CA THR A 4 6.27 -1.13 2.03
C THR A 4 5.73 -2.16 1.05
N CYS A 5 6.34 -2.26 -0.13
CA CYS A 5 6.00 -3.31 -1.08
C CYS A 5 6.43 -4.67 -0.51
N PRO A 6 5.53 -5.66 -0.40
CA PRO A 6 5.86 -6.97 0.17
C PRO A 6 6.79 -7.81 -0.73
N ASN A 7 7.00 -7.41 -1.98
CA ASN A 7 7.76 -8.19 -2.96
C ASN A 7 9.23 -7.73 -3.10
N CYS A 8 9.47 -6.41 -3.08
CA CYS A 8 10.82 -5.84 -3.27
C CYS A 8 11.25 -4.90 -2.14
N ALA A 9 10.49 -4.84 -1.04
CA ALA A 9 10.76 -3.99 0.13
C ALA A 9 10.86 -2.48 -0.15
N THR A 10 10.42 -2.01 -1.33
CA THR A 10 10.42 -0.58 -1.65
C THR A 10 9.42 0.17 -0.76
N VAL A 11 9.85 1.28 -0.17
CA VAL A 11 9.04 2.12 0.72
C VAL A 11 8.47 3.32 -0.02
N TYR A 12 7.15 3.48 0.04
CA TYR A 12 6.42 4.62 -0.52
C TYR A 12 5.83 5.47 0.60
N ARG A 13 5.94 6.80 0.47
CA ARG A 13 5.24 7.74 1.35
C ARG A 13 3.85 7.98 0.77
N VAL A 14 2.83 7.56 1.51
CA VAL A 14 1.42 7.73 1.12
C VAL A 14 0.74 8.68 2.10
N ASP A 15 0.00 9.64 1.57
CA ASP A 15 -0.85 10.50 2.38
C ASP A 15 -2.00 9.67 2.95
N PRO A 16 -2.14 9.54 4.28
CA PRO A 16 -3.22 8.76 4.86
C PRO A 16 -4.58 9.34 4.47
N ALA A 17 -4.69 10.66 4.32
CA ALA A 17 -5.89 11.36 3.83
C ALA A 17 -6.37 10.88 2.45
N LYS A 18 -5.47 10.35 1.61
CA LYS A 18 -5.80 9.81 0.28
C LYS A 18 -6.15 8.32 0.28
N VAL A 19 -5.96 7.63 1.41
CA VAL A 19 -6.32 6.22 1.55
C VAL A 19 -7.70 6.13 2.19
N PRO A 20 -8.73 5.66 1.46
CA PRO A 20 -10.06 5.47 2.03
C PRO A 20 -10.06 4.31 3.03
N GLU A 21 -11.09 4.25 3.88
CA GLU A 21 -11.24 3.17 4.87
C GLU A 21 -11.36 1.79 4.21
N ALA A 22 -12.04 1.70 3.06
CA ALA A 22 -12.13 0.48 2.25
C ALA A 22 -10.77 -0.01 1.69
N GLY A 23 -9.70 0.77 1.84
CA GLY A 23 -8.39 0.49 1.26
C GLY A 23 -8.30 0.77 -0.24
N VAL A 24 -7.08 0.72 -0.77
CA VAL A 24 -6.78 0.93 -2.20
C VAL A 24 -5.82 -0.14 -2.70
N ARG A 25 -5.88 -0.47 -3.99
CA ARG A 25 -4.87 -1.32 -4.64
C ARG A 25 -3.72 -0.46 -5.12
N ALA A 26 -2.56 -0.60 -4.49
CA ALA A 26 -1.34 0.06 -4.94
C ALA A 26 -0.58 -0.84 -5.92
N ARG A 27 -0.01 -0.23 -6.96
CA ARG A 27 0.94 -0.88 -7.87
C ARG A 27 2.34 -0.38 -7.56
N CYS A 28 3.26 -1.31 -7.30
CA CYS A 28 4.66 -0.99 -7.13
C CYS A 28 5.25 -0.47 -8.45
N ALA A 29 5.89 0.70 -8.43
CA ALA A 29 6.57 1.25 -9.60
C ALA A 29 7.86 0.49 -9.96
N VAL A 30 8.45 -0.23 -9.00
CA VAL A 30 9.72 -0.96 -9.15
C VAL A 30 9.49 -2.35 -9.74
N CYS A 31 8.66 -3.19 -9.10
CA CYS A 31 8.45 -4.58 -9.51
C CYS A 31 7.06 -4.84 -10.13
N SER A 32 6.22 -3.81 -10.33
CA SER A 32 4.84 -3.94 -10.82
C SER A 32 3.89 -4.80 -9.98
N ALA A 33 4.30 -5.29 -8.80
CA ALA A 33 3.43 -6.02 -7.89
C ALA A 33 2.23 -5.17 -7.45
N ILE A 34 1.03 -5.76 -7.43
CA ILE A 34 -0.20 -5.11 -6.96
C ILE A 34 -0.57 -5.68 -5.60
N PHE A 35 -0.78 -4.80 -4.62
CA PHE A 35 -1.10 -5.17 -3.25
C PHE A 35 -2.09 -4.19 -2.62
N ALA A 36 -2.84 -4.66 -1.60
CA ALA A 36 -3.81 -3.84 -0.89
C ALA A 36 -3.10 -2.93 0.14
N VAL A 37 -3.55 -1.69 0.20
CA VAL A 37 -3.09 -0.66 1.13
C VAL A 37 -4.33 -0.12 1.84
N GLY A 38 -4.58 -0.60 3.05
CA GLY A 38 -5.65 -0.13 3.93
C GLY A 38 -5.10 0.76 5.04
N ARG A 39 -5.98 1.56 5.66
CA ARG A 39 -5.68 2.19 6.96
C ARG A 39 -5.71 1.16 8.10
N GLU A 40 -6.42 0.06 7.91
CA GLU A 40 -6.43 -1.10 8.81
C GLU A 40 -5.61 -2.25 8.22
N SER A 41 -4.55 -2.62 8.94
CA SER A 41 -3.92 -3.93 8.81
C SER A 41 -4.88 -4.97 9.39
N ARG A 42 -5.96 -5.32 8.70
CA ARG A 42 -6.72 -6.53 9.00
C ARG A 42 -6.94 -7.30 7.70
N GLY A 43 -5.93 -8.10 7.35
CA GLY A 43 -6.14 -9.24 6.46
C GLY A 43 -7.26 -10.10 7.04
N ALA A 44 -8.27 -10.35 6.22
CA ALA A 44 -9.27 -11.40 6.42
C ALA A 44 -8.82 -12.65 5.65
#